data_AF-A0A8D8FWC7-F1
#
_entry.id   AF-A0A8D8FWC7-F1
#
_cell.length_a   1.000
_cell.length_b   1.000
_cell.length_c   1.000
_cell.angle_alpha   90.00
_cell.angle_beta   90.00
_cell.angle_gamma   90.00
#
_symmetry.space_group_name_H-M   'P 1'
#
loop_
_entity.id
_entity.type
_entity.pdbx_description
1 polymer ?
#
loop_
_entity_poly.entity_id
_entity_poly.type
_entity_poly.pdbx_seq_one_letter_code
_entity_poly.pdbx_strand_id
1 'polypeptide(L)'
;MKDLQELQALHLKSTRNLVKLGACGGAPANRSKWNVPVSEFAQLTHNPIRAIVEGLKIVPNPEKPLIALSIGDPTTFGNLKPAPQVIDAIRKVVKEGSKNGYGPSNGFPEARQAVAEYVAHQGPVSANDVIL
;
A
#
# COMPACT_ATOMS: atom_id res chain seq x y z
N MET A 1 2.85 37.17 -8.95
CA MET A 1 3.29 36.03 -8.13
C MET A 1 2.08 35.61 -7.32
N LYS A 2 1.40 34.51 -7.70
CA LYS A 2 0.13 34.13 -7.04
C LYS A 2 0.45 33.57 -5.66
N ASP A 3 -0.27 34.06 -4.66
CA ASP A 3 -0.06 33.75 -3.25
C ASP A 3 -0.27 32.25 -2.97
N LEU A 4 0.51 31.68 -2.07
CA LEU A 4 0.45 30.25 -1.70
C LEU A 4 -0.95 29.89 -1.18
N GLN A 5 -1.65 30.86 -0.60
CA GLN A 5 -3.04 30.72 -0.17
C GLN A 5 -4.03 30.63 -1.35
N GLU A 6 -3.77 31.30 -2.48
CA GLU A 6 -4.62 31.19 -3.68
C GLU A 6 -4.50 29.82 -4.35
N LEU A 7 -3.30 29.21 -4.33
CA LEU A 7 -3.07 27.86 -4.87
C LEU A 7 -3.76 26.78 -4.02
N GLN A 8 -3.73 26.94 -2.69
CA GLN A 8 -4.48 26.06 -1.77
C GLN A 8 -5.99 26.25 -1.92
N ALA A 9 -6.46 27.49 -2.13
CA ALA A 9 -7.87 27.78 -2.37
C ALA A 9 -8.37 27.27 -3.73
N LEU A 10 -7.54 27.28 -4.78
CA LEU A 10 -7.88 26.69 -6.09
C LEU A 10 -8.01 25.16 -6.01
N HIS A 11 -7.11 24.51 -5.27
CA HIS A 11 -7.15 23.06 -5.08
C HIS A 11 -8.40 22.63 -4.28
N LEU A 12 -8.81 23.42 -3.29
CA LEU A 12 -10.00 23.17 -2.47
C LEU A 12 -11.33 23.55 -3.15
N LYS A 13 -11.32 24.53 -4.07
CA LYS A 13 -12.50 24.93 -4.85
C LYS A 13 -12.76 24.00 -6.05
N SER A 14 -11.70 23.36 -6.58
CA SER A 14 -11.86 22.31 -7.60
C SER A 14 -12.56 21.05 -7.07
N THR A 15 -12.51 20.81 -5.75
CA THR A 15 -13.11 19.64 -5.10
C THR A 15 -14.56 19.84 -4.65
N ARG A 16 -15.14 21.05 -4.78
CA ARG A 16 -16.46 21.37 -4.21
C ARG A 16 -17.65 21.33 -5.18
N ASN A 17 -17.46 21.02 -6.46
CA ASN A 17 -18.54 21.13 -7.46
C ASN A 17 -19.08 19.81 -8.05
N LEU A 18 -18.84 18.66 -7.43
CA LEU A 18 -19.40 17.39 -7.90
C LEU A 18 -19.91 16.51 -6.76
N VAL A 19 -20.97 16.94 -6.08
CA VAL A 19 -21.85 16.01 -5.36
C VAL A 19 -23.28 16.23 -5.84
N LYS A 20 -23.62 15.60 -6.96
CA LYS A 20 -25.00 15.26 -7.29
C LYS A 20 -25.16 13.79 -6.93
N LEU A 21 -25.66 13.52 -5.71
CA LEU A 21 -26.14 12.18 -5.35
C LEU A 21 -27.27 11.80 -6.31
N GLY A 22 -26.97 10.89 -7.24
CA GLY A 22 -27.97 10.30 -8.12
C GLY A 22 -28.83 9.32 -7.32
N ALA A 23 -30.13 9.61 -7.25
CA ALA A 23 -31.12 8.76 -6.60
C ALA A 23 -31.25 7.40 -7.29
N CYS A 24 -31.36 6.34 -6.48
CA CYS A 24 -31.66 4.99 -6.94
C CYS A 24 -33.16 4.86 -7.23
N GLY A 25 -33.55 4.93 -8.50
CA GLY A 25 -34.89 4.52 -8.94
C GLY A 25 -35.32 5.12 -10.29
N GLY A 26 -35.61 4.26 -11.27
CA GLY A 26 -36.43 4.60 -12.44
C GLY A 26 -35.90 4.17 -13.81
N ALA A 27 -36.59 3.17 -14.39
CA ALA A 27 -36.68 2.75 -15.80
C ALA A 27 -35.39 2.41 -16.61
N PRO A 28 -35.45 1.43 -17.56
CA PRO A 28 -34.27 1.05 -18.35
C PRO A 28 -33.91 2.15 -19.36
N ALA A 29 -32.91 2.96 -19.00
CA ALA A 29 -32.37 4.00 -19.88
C ALA A 29 -31.56 3.36 -21.03
N ASN A 30 -31.84 3.78 -22.27
CA ASN A 30 -31.11 3.39 -23.47
C ASN A 30 -29.64 3.86 -23.33
N ARG A 31 -28.71 2.94 -23.03
CA ARG A 31 -27.30 3.24 -22.76
C ARG A 31 -26.60 3.63 -24.06
N SER A 32 -26.44 4.93 -24.32
CA SER A 32 -25.69 5.42 -25.48
C SER A 32 -24.17 5.40 -25.29
N LYS A 33 -23.68 5.38 -24.04
CA LYS A 33 -22.24 5.46 -23.70
C LYS A 33 -21.96 4.80 -22.34
N TRP A 34 -20.76 4.23 -22.17
CA TRP A 34 -20.29 3.74 -20.87
C TRP A 34 -19.98 4.91 -19.95
N ASN A 35 -20.67 4.98 -18.81
CA ASN A 35 -20.44 5.97 -17.76
C ASN A 35 -20.22 5.25 -16.43
N VAL A 36 -18.95 5.02 -16.08
CA VAL A 36 -18.54 4.31 -14.86
C VAL A 36 -17.54 5.20 -14.11
N PRO A 37 -18.02 6.11 -13.25
CA PRO A 37 -17.14 7.00 -12.49
C PRO A 37 -16.41 6.24 -11.38
N VAL A 38 -15.25 6.74 -10.98
CA VAL A 38 -14.49 6.24 -9.82
C VAL A 38 -15.22 6.57 -8.52
N SER A 39 -15.18 5.66 -7.54
CA SER A 39 -15.79 5.89 -6.23
C SER A 39 -15.10 7.04 -5.50
N GLU A 40 -15.83 7.76 -4.66
CA GLU A 40 -15.28 8.83 -3.82
C GLU A 40 -14.16 8.30 -2.91
N PHE A 41 -14.35 7.11 -2.34
CA PHE A 41 -13.34 6.46 -1.50
C PHE A 41 -12.01 6.24 -2.24
N ALA A 42 -12.06 5.78 -3.49
CA ALA A 42 -10.86 5.60 -4.29
C ALA A 42 -10.22 6.94 -4.67
N GLN A 43 -11.01 7.97 -4.95
CA GLN A 43 -10.51 9.32 -5.24
C GLN A 43 -9.77 9.94 -4.05
N LEU A 44 -10.24 9.68 -2.82
CA LEU A 44 -9.66 10.22 -1.59
C LEU A 44 -8.50 9.39 -1.03
N THR A 45 -8.26 8.19 -1.56
CA THR A 45 -7.14 7.35 -1.14
C THR A 45 -5.85 7.81 -1.84
N HIS A 46 -5.04 8.59 -1.13
CA HIS A 46 -3.81 9.19 -1.65
C HIS A 46 -2.59 8.90 -0.77
N ASN A 47 -1.48 8.44 -1.36
CA ASN A 47 -0.20 8.26 -0.69
C ASN A 47 0.75 9.44 -1.02
N PRO A 48 0.96 10.39 -0.08
CA PRO A 48 1.78 11.58 -0.34
C PRO A 48 3.26 11.26 -0.56
N ILE A 49 3.78 10.19 0.06
CA ILE A 49 5.17 9.76 -0.12
C ILE A 49 5.39 9.35 -1.59
N ARG A 50 4.50 8.52 -2.15
CA ARG A 50 4.60 8.12 -3.55
C ARG A 50 4.42 9.30 -4.50
N ALA A 51 3.48 10.20 -4.21
CA ALA A 51 3.25 11.39 -5.03
C ALA A 51 4.51 12.28 -5.17
N ILE A 52 5.29 12.40 -4.09
CA ILE A 52 6.55 13.13 -4.10
C ILE A 52 7.65 12.29 -4.76
N VAL A 53 7.94 11.10 -4.22
CA VAL A 53 9.09 10.28 -4.63
C VAL A 53 9.01 9.87 -6.11
N GLU A 54 7.83 9.51 -6.61
CA GLU A 54 7.63 9.17 -8.04
C GLU A 54 7.54 10.41 -8.93
N GLY A 55 7.08 11.54 -8.38
CA GLY A 55 6.95 12.82 -9.09
C GLY A 55 8.26 13.62 -9.19
N LEU A 56 9.29 13.24 -8.43
CA LEU A 56 10.60 13.89 -8.42
C LEU A 56 11.34 13.65 -9.75
N LYS A 57 11.21 14.60 -10.68
CA LYS A 57 12.10 14.71 -11.85
C LYS A 57 13.44 15.31 -11.42
N ILE A 58 14.28 14.49 -10.79
CA ILE A 58 15.63 14.89 -10.41
C ILE A 58 16.49 14.89 -11.67
N VAL A 59 17.01 16.05 -12.06
CA VAL A 59 18.13 16.14 -12.99
C VAL A 59 19.39 15.98 -12.13
N PRO A 60 20.04 14.80 -12.12
CA PRO A 60 21.23 14.61 -11.31
C PRO A 60 22.35 15.53 -11.82
N ASN A 61 23.24 15.91 -10.91
CA ASN A 61 24.48 16.57 -11.32
C ASN A 61 25.26 15.61 -12.26
N PRO A 62 25.64 16.03 -13.47
CA PRO A 62 26.33 15.15 -14.42
C PRO A 62 27.69 14.65 -13.93
N GLU A 63 28.33 15.35 -12.99
CA GLU A 63 29.64 15.00 -12.43
C GLU A 63 29.55 14.13 -11.17
N LYS A 64 28.34 13.94 -10.59
CA LYS A 64 28.16 13.21 -9.33
C LYS A 64 27.09 12.13 -9.45
N PRO A 65 27.39 10.88 -9.05
CA PRO A 65 26.38 9.84 -9.03
C PRO A 65 25.26 10.17 -8.04
N LEU A 66 24.03 9.85 -8.43
CA LEU A 66 22.87 9.97 -7.55
C LEU A 66 22.97 8.94 -6.42
N ILE A 67 22.82 9.41 -5.18
CA ILE A 67 22.68 8.57 -3.99
C ILE A 67 21.22 8.66 -3.54
N ALA A 68 20.47 7.58 -3.70
CA ALA A 68 19.06 7.54 -3.33
C ALA A 68 18.87 7.24 -1.84
N LEU A 69 18.65 8.29 -1.05
CA LEU A 69 18.38 8.20 0.40
C LEU A 69 16.88 8.20 0.75
N SER A 70 16.01 8.39 -0.24
CA SER A 70 14.55 8.47 -0.08
C SER A 70 13.84 7.12 -0.23
N ILE A 71 14.58 6.05 -0.52
CA ILE A 71 14.03 4.70 -0.75
C ILE A 71 14.00 3.95 0.59
N GLY A 72 12.82 3.50 1.00
CA GLY A 72 12.63 2.73 2.23
C GLY A 72 12.80 1.21 2.09
N ASP A 73 13.12 0.71 0.89
CA ASP A 73 13.36 -0.71 0.64
C ASP A 73 14.81 -1.10 1.02
N PRO A 74 15.01 -1.88 2.10
CA PRO A 74 16.34 -2.27 2.57
C PRO A 74 17.08 -3.21 1.62
N THR A 75 16.40 -3.80 0.64
CA THR A 75 16.98 -4.77 -0.30
C THR A 75 17.59 -4.11 -1.55
N THR A 76 17.29 -2.84 -1.80
CA THR A 76 17.68 -2.08 -3.01
C THR A 76 19.16 -2.19 -3.37
N PHE A 77 20.05 -2.20 -2.39
CA PHE A 77 21.51 -2.22 -2.60
C PHE A 77 22.14 -3.61 -2.39
N GLY A 78 21.36 -4.63 -2.04
CA GLY A 78 21.81 -6.02 -1.91
C GLY A 78 22.72 -6.35 -0.73
N ASN A 79 23.04 -5.36 0.11
CA ASN A 79 23.85 -5.51 1.31
C ASN A 79 23.07 -6.12 2.50
N LEU A 80 21.74 -6.00 2.51
CA LEU A 80 20.86 -6.61 3.51
C LEU A 80 20.13 -7.80 2.90
N LYS A 81 20.53 -9.01 3.27
CA LYS A 81 19.94 -10.26 2.79
C LYS A 81 19.10 -10.93 3.88
N PRO A 82 18.01 -11.62 3.53
CA PRO A 82 17.28 -12.45 4.48
C PRO A 82 18.17 -13.52 5.11
N ALA A 83 17.85 -13.94 6.33
CA ALA A 83 18.55 -15.03 6.99
C ALA A 83 18.40 -16.34 6.19
N PRO A 84 19.46 -17.16 6.03
CA PRO A 84 19.42 -18.40 5.25
C PRO A 84 18.30 -19.36 5.66
N GLN A 85 18.00 -19.42 6.96
CA GLN A 85 16.95 -20.26 7.55
C GLN A 85 15.56 -19.92 6.98
N VAL A 86 15.30 -18.63 6.72
CA VAL A 86 14.04 -18.17 6.12
C VAL A 86 13.94 -18.64 4.66
N ILE A 87 15.04 -18.50 3.91
CA ILE A 87 15.12 -18.92 2.50
C ILE A 87 14.90 -20.43 2.39
N ASP A 88 15.56 -21.20 3.25
CA ASP A 88 15.46 -22.66 3.26
C ASP A 88 14.07 -23.15 3.67
N ALA A 89 13.45 -22.52 4.68
CA ALA A 89 12.09 -22.84 5.09
C ALA A 89 11.07 -22.61 3.96
N ILE A 90 11.14 -21.47 3.27
CA ILE A 90 10.27 -21.16 2.13
C ILE A 90 10.50 -22.17 1.00
N ARG A 91 11.77 -22.43 0.65
CA ARG A 91 12.14 -23.39 -0.41
C ARG A 91 11.60 -24.78 -0.12
N LYS A 92 11.67 -25.23 1.13
CA LYS A 92 11.15 -26.53 1.57
C LYS A 92 9.64 -26.61 1.35
N VAL A 93 8.88 -25.66 1.89
CA VAL A 93 7.41 -25.65 1.79
C VAL A 93 6.94 -25.59 0.34
N VAL A 94 7.58 -24.77 -0.50
CA VAL A 94 7.27 -24.68 -1.93
C VAL A 94 7.51 -26.01 -2.66
N LYS A 95 8.61 -26.69 -2.36
CA LYS A 95 8.92 -28.00 -2.95
C LYS A 95 7.95 -29.09 -2.50
N GLU A 96 7.54 -29.08 -1.24
CA GLU A 96 6.56 -30.02 -0.69
C GLU A 96 5.15 -29.81 -1.24
N GLY A 97 4.80 -28.58 -1.61
CA GLY A 97 3.45 -28.21 -2.05
C GLY A 97 2.39 -28.32 -0.96
N SER A 98 2.80 -28.51 0.30
CA SER A 98 1.94 -28.84 1.44
C SER A 98 1.11 -27.66 1.96
N LYS A 99 1.45 -26.42 1.57
CA LYS A 99 0.82 -25.18 2.05
C LYS A 99 0.35 -24.25 0.91
N ASN A 100 -0.03 -24.82 -0.25
CA ASN A 100 -0.46 -24.05 -1.42
C ASN A 100 -1.94 -23.61 -1.38
N GLY A 101 -2.73 -24.17 -0.46
CA GLY A 101 -4.15 -23.85 -0.31
C GLY A 101 -4.41 -22.55 0.46
N TYR A 102 -5.68 -22.16 0.53
CA TYR A 102 -6.11 -21.03 1.36
C TYR A 102 -5.85 -21.30 2.85
N GLY A 103 -5.23 -20.33 3.50
CA GLY A 103 -5.12 -20.29 4.95
C GLY A 103 -6.35 -19.65 5.61
N PRO A 104 -6.44 -19.71 6.95
CA PRO A 104 -7.40 -18.93 7.71
C PRO A 104 -7.23 -17.43 7.43
N SER A 105 -8.33 -16.66 7.46
CA SER A 105 -8.31 -15.22 7.17
C SER A 105 -7.54 -14.36 8.17
N ASN A 106 -7.25 -14.91 9.34
CA ASN A 106 -6.42 -14.29 10.38
C ASN A 106 -5.01 -14.89 10.46
N GLY A 107 -4.66 -15.82 9.57
CA GLY A 107 -3.37 -16.50 9.55
C GLY A 107 -3.34 -17.87 10.23
N PHE A 108 -2.37 -18.69 9.81
CA PHE A 108 -2.16 -20.02 10.36
C PHE A 108 -1.87 -19.99 11.87
N PRO A 109 -2.45 -20.89 12.69
CA PRO A 109 -2.25 -20.92 14.13
C PRO A 109 -0.77 -20.97 14.54
N GLU A 110 0.04 -21.76 13.84
CA GLU A 110 1.47 -21.91 14.12
C GLU A 110 2.25 -20.62 13.84
N ALA A 111 1.87 -19.87 12.79
CA ALA A 111 2.49 -18.60 12.46
C ALA A 111 2.12 -17.51 13.48
N ARG A 112 0.83 -17.46 13.88
CA ARG A 112 0.38 -16.54 14.94
C ARG A 112 1.05 -16.82 16.28
N GLN A 113 1.20 -18.09 16.64
CA GLN A 113 1.90 -18.51 17.85
C GLN A 113 3.39 -18.10 17.81
N ALA A 114 4.08 -18.33 16.69
CA ALA A 114 5.49 -17.93 16.54
C ALA A 114 5.67 -16.41 16.70
N VAL A 115 4.74 -15.60 16.20
CA VAL A 115 4.76 -14.15 16.41
C VAL A 115 4.53 -13.80 17.87
N ALA A 116 3.52 -14.39 18.53
CA ALA A 116 3.22 -14.15 19.94
C ALA A 116 4.44 -14.48 20.83
N GLU A 117 5.12 -15.60 20.59
CA GLU A 117 6.34 -15.98 21.29
C GLU A 117 7.48 -14.99 21.04
N TYR A 118 7.68 -14.56 19.80
CA TYR A 118 8.72 -13.59 19.45
C TYR A 118 8.50 -12.26 20.16
N VAL A 119 7.27 -11.74 20.20
CA VAL A 119 6.95 -10.42 20.78
C VAL A 119 6.70 -10.45 22.29
N ALA A 120 6.74 -11.61 22.93
CA ALA A 120 6.48 -11.75 24.38
C ALA A 120 7.37 -10.86 25.26
N HIS A 121 8.53 -10.43 24.75
CA HIS A 121 9.42 -9.46 25.41
C HIS A 121 8.83 -8.03 25.50
N GLN A 122 7.76 -7.73 24.75
CA GLN A 122 7.08 -6.43 24.72
C GLN A 122 5.80 -6.43 25.57
N GLY A 123 5.37 -7.60 26.06
CA GLY A 123 4.17 -7.76 26.88
C GLY A 123 3.52 -9.13 26.72
N PRO A 124 2.53 -9.47 27.56
CA PRO A 124 1.76 -10.69 27.40
C PRO A 124 0.93 -10.64 26.10
N VAL A 125 1.25 -11.53 25.16
CA VAL A 125 0.56 -11.66 23.87
C VAL A 125 0.31 -13.14 23.64
N SER A 126 -0.90 -13.50 23.23
CA SER A 126 -1.27 -14.85 22.80
C SER A 126 -1.46 -14.92 21.29
N ALA A 127 -1.50 -16.12 20.71
CA ALA A 127 -1.82 -16.28 19.29
C ALA A 127 -3.18 -15.71 18.89
N ASN A 128 -4.13 -15.56 19.83
CA ASN A 128 -5.44 -14.98 19.55
C ASN A 128 -5.42 -13.46 19.39
N ASP A 129 -4.34 -12.82 19.82
CA ASP A 129 -4.12 -11.37 19.71
C ASP A 129 -3.37 -10.99 18.42
N VAL A 130 -3.01 -11.98 17.59
CA VAL A 130 -2.23 -11.81 16.36
C VAL A 130 -3.11 -12.04 15.13
N ILE A 131 -3.01 -11.15 14.13
CA ILE A 131 -3.64 -11.28 12.81
C ILE A 131 -2.54 -11.16 11.74
N LEU A 132 -2.50 -12.10 10.80
CA LEU A 132 -1.56 -12.16 9.68
C LEU A 132 -2.28 -12.15 8.33
#